data_AF-A0A522VBJ1-F1
#
_entry.id   AF-A0A522VBJ1-F1
#
_cell.length_a   1.000
_cell.length_b   1.000
_cell.length_c   1.000
_cell.angle_alpha   90.00
_cell.angle_beta   90.00
_cell.angle_gamma   90.00
#
_symmetry.space_group_name_H-M   'P 1'
#
loop_
_entity.id
_entity.type
_entity.pdbx_description
1 polymer ?
#
loop_
_entity_poly.entity_id
_entity_poly.type
_entity_poly.pdbx_seq_one_letter_code
_entity_poly.pdbx_strand_id
1 'polypeptide(L)'
;MRKLTVWVAMGAWLMLPSLQVWAQDAAQSAIYQAPYSWTDDQGKAVSLADWRGKPVLMTMAFSTCRKFCPITLARLAEVQKLYDQRGIDAEFVVISYDPADTWQSWATFRKTHHYERANWHFLTGGVEATKAISQLLGMDYWFYDEHVLHNFKIVRLGPTGVIEATLGWDNQERVETLLPAP
;
A
#
# COMPACT_ATOMS: atom_id res chain seq x y z
N MET A 1 47.75 17.43 -51.61
CA MET A 1 47.34 16.15 -50.99
C MET A 1 46.16 16.42 -50.05
N ARG A 2 45.21 15.49 -49.96
CA ARG A 2 43.75 15.69 -49.78
C ARG A 2 43.34 16.28 -48.41
N LYS A 3 42.44 17.27 -48.43
CA LYS A 3 41.65 17.70 -47.28
C LYS A 3 40.53 16.66 -47.04
N LEU A 4 40.51 16.03 -45.86
CA LEU A 4 39.45 15.14 -45.41
C LEU A 4 38.47 15.94 -44.55
N THR A 5 37.33 16.28 -45.14
CA THR A 5 36.20 16.86 -44.43
C THR A 5 35.47 15.73 -43.69
N VAL A 6 35.61 15.68 -42.37
CA VAL A 6 34.83 14.77 -41.52
C VAL A 6 33.45 15.37 -41.34
N TRP A 7 32.44 14.74 -41.92
CA TRP A 7 31.04 15.01 -41.61
C TRP A 7 30.67 14.23 -40.36
N VAL A 8 30.56 14.91 -39.21
CA VAL A 8 29.89 14.34 -38.04
C VAL A 8 28.39 14.39 -38.32
N ALA A 9 27.83 13.27 -38.75
CA ALA A 9 26.39 13.10 -38.76
C ALA A 9 25.90 13.18 -37.32
N MET A 10 25.07 14.18 -37.03
CA MET A 10 24.26 14.24 -35.80
C MET A 10 23.34 13.02 -35.78
N GLY A 11 23.79 11.95 -35.12
CA GLY A 11 22.98 10.77 -34.86
C GLY A 11 21.78 11.19 -34.03
N ALA A 12 20.59 11.02 -34.60
CA ALA A 12 19.32 11.14 -33.91
C ALA A 12 19.35 10.23 -32.68
N TRP A 13 19.46 10.83 -31.49
CA TRP A 13 19.15 10.18 -30.24
C TRP A 13 17.66 9.86 -30.27
N LEU A 14 17.32 8.65 -30.71
CA LEU A 14 16.00 8.08 -30.51
C LEU A 14 15.83 7.89 -29.00
N MET A 15 15.23 8.89 -28.37
CA MET A 15 14.59 8.77 -27.07
C MET A 15 13.58 7.64 -27.20
N LEU A 16 13.90 6.48 -26.63
CA LEU A 16 12.95 5.42 -26.34
C LEU A 16 12.44 5.60 -24.89
N PRO A 17 11.54 6.56 -24.57
CA PRO A 17 10.59 6.27 -23.51
C PRO A 17 9.57 5.32 -24.18
N SER A 18 9.22 4.16 -23.67
CA SER A 18 8.46 4.04 -22.42
C SER A 18 8.07 2.56 -22.17
N LEU A 19 8.87 1.58 -22.61
CA LEU A 19 8.54 0.18 -22.32
C LEU A 19 8.69 -0.15 -20.82
N GLN A 20 9.63 0.51 -20.14
CA GLN A 20 9.89 0.28 -18.72
C GLN A 20 8.81 0.88 -17.79
N VAL A 21 8.18 2.00 -18.19
CA VAL A 21 7.11 2.63 -17.39
C VAL A 21 5.85 1.77 -17.40
N TRP A 22 5.46 1.24 -18.57
CA TRP A 22 4.26 0.40 -18.68
C TRP A 22 4.36 -0.95 -17.95
N ALA A 23 5.56 -1.54 -17.87
CA ALA A 23 5.77 -2.77 -17.11
C ALA A 23 5.60 -2.56 -15.58
N GLN A 24 6.02 -1.41 -15.06
CA GLN A 24 5.81 -1.05 -13.65
C GLN A 24 4.35 -0.72 -13.35
N ASP A 25 3.66 0.02 -14.23
CA ASP A 25 2.23 0.31 -14.07
C ASP A 25 1.38 -0.96 -14.14
N ALA A 26 1.72 -1.89 -15.05
CA ALA A 26 1.03 -3.17 -15.16
C ALA A 26 1.22 -4.03 -13.89
N ALA A 27 2.46 -4.14 -13.39
CA ALA A 27 2.75 -4.88 -12.17
C ALA A 27 2.10 -4.26 -10.91
N GLN A 28 1.93 -2.94 -10.86
CA GLN A 28 1.34 -2.26 -9.70
C GLN A 28 -0.20 -2.20 -9.77
N SER A 29 -0.79 -2.14 -10.97
CA SER A 29 -2.23 -2.39 -11.16
C SER A 29 -2.68 -3.80 -10.76
N ALA A 30 -1.72 -4.70 -10.53
CA ALA A 30 -1.97 -6.07 -10.11
C ALA A 30 -2.64 -6.16 -8.73
N ILE A 31 -2.50 -5.15 -7.86
CA ILE A 31 -3.14 -5.14 -6.53
C ILE A 31 -4.67 -5.30 -6.66
N TYR A 32 -5.29 -4.60 -7.60
CA TYR A 32 -6.75 -4.70 -7.86
C TYR A 32 -7.14 -5.80 -8.85
N GLN A 33 -6.18 -6.51 -9.43
CA GLN A 33 -6.43 -7.63 -10.34
C GLN A 33 -6.18 -8.99 -9.68
N ALA A 34 -5.53 -8.99 -8.51
CA ALA A 34 -5.24 -10.19 -7.76
C ALA A 34 -6.56 -10.90 -7.41
N PRO A 35 -6.71 -12.21 -7.72
CA PRO A 35 -7.98 -12.94 -7.60
C PRO A 35 -8.25 -13.39 -6.17
N TYR A 36 -7.98 -12.53 -5.19
CA TYR A 36 -8.13 -12.84 -3.77
C TYR A 36 -9.37 -12.16 -3.20
N SER A 37 -10.12 -12.92 -2.41
CA SER A 37 -11.20 -12.41 -1.58
C SER A 37 -10.71 -12.14 -0.17
N TRP A 38 -11.23 -11.06 0.42
CA TRP A 38 -10.91 -10.64 1.78
C TRP A 38 -12.19 -10.64 2.62
N THR A 39 -12.04 -10.74 3.93
CA THR A 39 -13.15 -10.55 4.88
C THR A 39 -12.86 -9.30 5.71
N ASP A 40 -13.80 -8.36 5.72
CA ASP A 40 -13.70 -7.17 6.56
C ASP A 40 -14.02 -7.46 8.03
N ASP A 41 -13.84 -6.47 8.90
CA ASP A 41 -14.12 -6.54 10.33
C ASP A 41 -15.62 -6.63 10.70
N GLN A 42 -16.51 -6.67 9.70
CA GLN A 42 -17.94 -6.93 9.86
C GLN A 42 -18.33 -8.33 9.34
N GLY A 43 -17.34 -9.13 8.93
CA GLY A 43 -17.56 -10.47 8.38
C GLY A 43 -18.05 -10.48 6.94
N LYS A 44 -17.98 -9.36 6.23
CA LYS A 44 -18.40 -9.25 4.83
C LYS A 44 -17.23 -9.59 3.90
N ALA A 45 -17.53 -10.35 2.85
CA ALA A 45 -16.59 -10.56 1.75
C ALA A 45 -16.40 -9.28 0.93
N VAL A 46 -15.15 -8.89 0.69
CA VAL A 46 -14.76 -7.71 -0.08
C VAL A 46 -13.62 -8.01 -1.04
N SER A 47 -13.47 -7.18 -2.06
CA SER A 47 -12.34 -7.19 -2.99
C SER A 47 -11.56 -5.88 -2.87
N LEU A 48 -10.23 -5.93 -3.02
CA LEU A 48 -9.44 -4.69 -3.10
C LEU A 48 -9.88 -3.81 -4.28
N ALA A 49 -10.43 -4.42 -5.33
CA ALA A 49 -10.98 -3.72 -6.49
C ALA A 49 -12.20 -2.85 -6.17
N ASP A 50 -12.86 -3.07 -5.02
CA ASP A 50 -14.01 -2.27 -4.58
C ASP A 50 -13.62 -0.81 -4.29
N TRP A 51 -12.33 -0.54 -4.07
CA TRP A 51 -11.79 0.80 -3.83
C TRP A 51 -11.13 1.44 -5.06
N ARG A 52 -11.25 0.81 -6.23
CA ARG A 52 -10.80 1.43 -7.49
C ARG A 52 -11.51 2.77 -7.70
N GLY A 53 -10.76 3.75 -8.20
CA GLY A 53 -11.26 5.11 -8.46
C GLY A 53 -10.99 6.10 -7.33
N LYS A 54 -10.49 5.65 -6.16
CA LYS A 54 -10.10 6.53 -5.05
C LYS A 54 -8.64 6.29 -4.65
N PRO A 55 -7.98 7.29 -4.03
CA PRO A 55 -6.73 7.04 -3.32
C PRO A 55 -6.96 6.05 -2.17
N VAL A 56 -6.03 5.12 -1.99
CA VAL A 56 -6.08 4.14 -0.88
C VAL A 56 -4.77 4.19 -0.10
N LEU A 57 -4.85 4.44 1.19
CA LEU A 57 -3.72 4.35 2.11
C LEU A 57 -3.73 2.95 2.70
N MET A 58 -2.69 2.16 2.39
CA MET A 58 -2.65 0.75 2.71
C MET A 58 -1.43 0.39 3.55
N THR A 59 -1.64 -0.44 4.57
CA THR A 59 -0.59 -1.04 5.39
C THR A 59 -0.95 -2.47 5.74
N MET A 60 0.03 -3.23 6.22
CA MET A 60 -0.20 -4.52 6.86
C MET A 60 0.09 -4.45 8.36
N ALA A 61 -0.68 -5.19 9.15
CA ALA A 61 -0.57 -5.32 10.61
C ALA A 61 -1.18 -6.66 11.06
N PHE A 62 -1.32 -6.94 12.36
CA PHE A 62 -2.14 -8.06 12.82
C PHE A 62 -2.73 -7.74 14.21
N SER A 63 -3.93 -8.25 14.48
CA SER A 63 -4.81 -7.74 15.53
C SER A 63 -4.30 -7.99 16.96
N THR A 64 -3.42 -8.97 17.14
CA THR A 64 -2.85 -9.35 18.45
C THR A 64 -1.51 -8.67 18.76
N CYS A 65 -0.94 -7.91 17.81
CA CYS A 65 0.33 -7.21 18.00
C CYS A 65 0.21 -6.05 18.99
N ARG A 66 0.91 -6.12 20.13
CA ARG A 66 0.81 -5.12 21.21
C ARG A 66 1.90 -4.04 21.19
N LYS A 67 2.84 -4.08 20.24
CA LYS A 67 4.01 -3.19 20.24
C LYS A 67 4.09 -2.31 19.01
N PHE A 68 4.44 -2.87 17.87
CA PHE A 68 4.78 -2.08 16.68
C PHE A 68 3.57 -1.72 15.82
N CYS A 69 2.59 -2.62 15.65
CA CYS A 69 1.41 -2.33 14.84
C CYS A 69 0.61 -1.11 15.33
N PRO A 70 0.37 -0.90 16.64
CA PRO A 70 -0.28 0.32 17.12
C PRO A 70 0.45 1.61 16.72
N ILE A 71 1.79 1.58 16.62
CA ILE A 71 2.59 2.72 16.16
C ILE A 71 2.35 2.98 14.66
N THR A 72 2.38 1.93 13.84
CA THR A 72 2.08 2.05 12.40
C THR A 72 0.69 2.61 12.15
N LEU A 73 -0.33 2.10 12.86
CA LEU A 73 -1.69 2.55 12.68
C LEU A 73 -1.93 3.95 13.26
N ALA A 74 -1.16 4.38 14.26
CA ALA A 74 -1.15 5.77 14.71
C ALA A 74 -0.64 6.72 13.61
N ARG A 75 0.44 6.36 12.90
CA ARG A 75 0.92 7.12 11.73
C ARG A 75 -0.12 7.17 10.62
N LEU A 76 -0.77 6.05 10.33
CA LEU A 76 -1.86 6.00 9.36
C LEU A 76 -3.04 6.93 9.77
N ALA A 77 -3.35 7.02 11.06
CA ALA A 77 -4.36 7.94 11.59
C ALA A 77 -3.94 9.41 11.53
N GLU A 78 -2.64 9.72 11.62
CA GLU A 78 -2.13 11.07 11.35
C GLU A 78 -2.36 11.47 9.88
N VAL A 79 -2.13 10.55 8.94
CA VAL A 79 -2.44 10.76 7.51
C VAL A 79 -3.93 11.02 7.32
N GLN A 80 -4.81 10.24 7.96
CA GLN A 80 -6.27 10.49 7.94
C GLN A 80 -6.61 11.93 8.37
N LYS A 81 -6.02 12.42 9.45
CA LYS A 81 -6.26 13.79 9.93
C LYS A 81 -5.83 14.84 8.89
N LEU A 82 -4.70 14.63 8.21
CA LEU A 82 -4.22 15.54 7.15
C LEU A 82 -5.14 15.53 5.93
N TYR A 83 -5.64 14.35 5.54
CA TYR A 83 -6.63 14.20 4.47
C TYR A 83 -7.93 14.94 4.81
N ASP A 84 -8.43 14.80 6.04
CA ASP A 84 -9.62 15.51 6.53
C ASP A 84 -9.40 17.04 6.49
N GLN A 85 -8.24 17.52 6.95
CA GLN A 85 -7.90 18.96 6.93
C GLN A 85 -7.84 19.55 5.52
N ARG A 86 -7.48 18.74 4.51
CA ARG A 86 -7.42 19.14 3.11
C ARG A 86 -8.70 18.84 2.32
N GLY A 87 -9.69 18.20 2.93
CA GLY A 87 -10.91 17.77 2.25
C GLY A 87 -10.66 16.74 1.15
N ILE A 88 -9.66 15.86 1.34
CA ILE A 88 -9.31 14.81 0.37
C ILE A 88 -9.99 13.50 0.79
N ASP A 89 -10.80 12.95 -0.11
CA ASP A 89 -11.42 11.64 0.10
C ASP A 89 -10.43 10.50 -0.21
N ALA A 90 -10.30 9.56 0.73
CA ALA A 90 -9.49 8.36 0.56
C ALA A 90 -9.98 7.22 1.46
N GLU A 91 -9.63 5.99 1.08
CA GLU A 91 -9.87 4.78 1.88
C GLU A 91 -8.61 4.39 2.64
N PHE A 92 -8.78 3.85 3.85
CA PHE A 92 -7.70 3.45 4.75
C PHE A 92 -7.82 1.95 5.00
N VAL A 93 -6.89 1.18 4.47
CA VAL A 93 -6.97 -0.28 4.42
C VAL A 93 -5.82 -0.90 5.21
N VAL A 94 -6.17 -1.71 6.20
CA VAL A 94 -5.21 -2.48 7.01
C VAL A 94 -5.44 -3.96 6.73
N ILE A 95 -4.42 -4.64 6.21
CA ILE A 95 -4.51 -6.07 5.89
C ILE A 95 -3.73 -6.89 6.92
N SER A 96 -4.29 -8.01 7.38
CA SER A 96 -3.59 -8.87 8.32
C SER A 96 -2.39 -9.60 7.72
N TYR A 97 -1.26 -9.62 8.43
CA TYR A 97 -0.16 -10.55 8.19
C TYR A 97 -0.45 -11.97 8.69
N ASP A 98 -1.38 -12.13 9.64
CA ASP A 98 -1.68 -13.41 10.27
C ASP A 98 -2.98 -14.00 9.70
N PRO A 99 -2.92 -15.10 8.93
CA PRO A 99 -4.11 -15.79 8.45
C PRO A 99 -5.00 -16.36 9.56
N ALA A 100 -4.51 -16.42 10.81
CA ALA A 100 -5.29 -16.79 11.98
C ALA A 100 -6.07 -15.62 12.60
N ASP A 101 -5.80 -14.37 12.21
CA ASP A 101 -6.66 -13.24 12.59
C ASP A 101 -8.08 -13.49 12.10
N THR A 102 -9.07 -13.09 12.90
CA THR A 102 -10.48 -13.23 12.57
C THR A 102 -11.10 -11.87 12.36
N TRP A 103 -12.23 -11.80 11.66
CA TRP A 103 -12.97 -10.55 11.54
C TRP A 103 -13.37 -9.99 12.92
N GLN A 104 -13.67 -10.87 13.89
CA GLN A 104 -13.99 -10.46 15.27
C GLN A 104 -12.79 -9.84 16.00
N SER A 105 -11.58 -10.35 15.78
CA SER A 105 -10.39 -9.79 16.40
C SER A 105 -10.08 -8.41 15.82
N TRP A 106 -10.26 -8.21 14.52
CA TRP A 106 -10.20 -6.87 13.91
C TRP A 106 -11.30 -5.92 14.39
N ALA A 107 -12.54 -6.39 14.52
CA ALA A 107 -13.65 -5.59 15.05
C ALA A 107 -13.34 -5.10 16.49
N THR A 108 -12.78 -6.00 17.30
CA THR A 108 -12.35 -5.68 18.67
C THR A 108 -11.21 -4.66 18.64
N PHE A 109 -10.19 -4.89 17.83
CA PHE A 109 -9.06 -3.98 17.67
C PHE A 109 -9.51 -2.57 17.26
N ARG A 110 -10.33 -2.47 16.20
CA ARG A 110 -10.88 -1.20 15.70
C ARG A 110 -11.61 -0.42 16.78
N LYS A 111 -12.46 -1.11 17.55
CA LYS A 111 -13.21 -0.52 18.65
C LYS A 111 -12.30 -0.05 19.79
N THR A 112 -11.33 -0.87 20.20
CA THR A 112 -10.39 -0.54 21.28
C THR A 112 -9.49 0.63 20.92
N HIS A 113 -9.14 0.79 19.64
CA HIS A 113 -8.27 1.87 19.17
C HIS A 113 -9.03 3.09 18.59
N HIS A 114 -10.36 3.10 18.66
CA HIS A 114 -11.22 4.21 18.22
C HIS A 114 -11.08 4.60 16.73
N TYR A 115 -10.85 3.62 15.85
CA TYR A 115 -10.85 3.84 14.41
C TYR A 115 -12.29 3.81 13.85
N GLU A 116 -13.09 4.82 14.20
CA GLU A 116 -14.55 4.83 14.02
C GLU A 116 -15.03 5.29 12.63
N ARG A 117 -14.15 5.92 11.83
CA ARG A 117 -14.55 6.42 10.51
C ARG A 117 -14.90 5.27 9.57
N ALA A 118 -15.93 5.46 8.75
CA ALA A 118 -16.44 4.45 7.83
C ALA A 118 -15.47 4.09 6.68
N ASN A 119 -14.50 4.96 6.38
CA ASN A 119 -13.48 4.74 5.35
C ASN A 119 -12.28 3.90 5.84
N TRP A 120 -12.34 3.36 7.07
CA TRP A 120 -11.37 2.39 7.57
C TRP A 120 -11.86 0.96 7.35
N HIS A 121 -10.99 0.14 6.79
CA HIS A 121 -11.24 -1.24 6.42
C HIS A 121 -10.13 -2.12 6.99
N PHE A 122 -10.50 -3.09 7.83
CA PHE A 122 -9.55 -4.05 8.40
C PHE A 122 -9.84 -5.43 7.81
N LEU A 123 -8.85 -6.02 7.15
CA LEU A 123 -9.04 -7.19 6.31
C LEU A 123 -8.27 -8.40 6.82
N THR A 124 -8.93 -9.56 6.76
CA THR A 124 -8.31 -10.88 6.86
C THR A 124 -8.36 -11.59 5.51
N GLY A 125 -7.29 -12.30 5.16
CA GLY A 125 -7.22 -13.17 3.99
C GLY A 125 -6.58 -14.51 4.33
N GLY A 126 -6.69 -15.46 3.39
CA GLY A 126 -5.99 -16.75 3.51
C GLY A 126 -4.48 -16.63 3.28
N VAL A 127 -3.73 -17.68 3.64
CA VAL A 127 -2.25 -17.73 3.56
C VAL A 127 -1.71 -17.26 2.20
N GLU A 128 -2.30 -17.74 1.10
CA GLU A 128 -1.87 -17.38 -0.25
C GLU A 128 -2.10 -15.90 -0.56
N ALA A 129 -3.29 -15.38 -0.24
CA ALA A 129 -3.65 -13.99 -0.44
C ALA A 129 -2.75 -13.04 0.36
N THR A 130 -2.52 -13.36 1.64
CA THR A 130 -1.65 -12.59 2.54
C THR A 130 -0.21 -12.55 2.03
N LYS A 131 0.32 -13.69 1.57
CA LYS A 131 1.66 -13.74 0.98
C LYS A 131 1.71 -12.93 -0.32
N ALA A 132 0.77 -13.10 -1.22
CA ALA A 132 0.77 -12.39 -2.50
C ALA A 132 0.68 -10.88 -2.33
N ILE A 133 -0.23 -10.39 -1.47
CA ILE A 133 -0.35 -8.94 -1.23
C ILE A 133 0.90 -8.37 -0.58
N SER A 134 1.53 -9.11 0.36
CA SER A 134 2.78 -8.67 0.98
C SER A 134 3.89 -8.45 -0.06
N GLN A 135 3.98 -9.32 -1.06
CA GLN A 135 4.96 -9.21 -2.15
C GLN A 135 4.66 -8.03 -3.08
N LEU A 136 3.39 -7.86 -3.46
CA LEU A 136 2.95 -6.73 -4.29
C LEU A 136 3.20 -5.38 -3.61
N LEU A 137 3.00 -5.33 -2.30
CA LEU A 137 3.25 -4.13 -1.49
C LEU A 137 4.73 -3.96 -1.13
N GLY A 138 5.60 -4.94 -1.39
CA GLY A 138 6.98 -4.98 -0.92
C GLY A 138 7.09 -4.83 0.60
N MET A 139 6.25 -5.58 1.31
CA MET A 139 6.12 -5.65 2.77
C MET A 139 6.48 -7.06 3.23
N ASP A 140 7.75 -7.43 3.09
CA ASP A 140 8.23 -8.75 3.50
C ASP A 140 8.01 -8.98 5.00
N TYR A 141 7.62 -10.20 5.34
CA TYR A 141 7.43 -10.64 6.70
C TYR A 141 7.96 -12.06 6.89
N TRP A 142 8.37 -12.39 8.11
CA TRP A 142 8.75 -13.74 8.49
C TRP A 142 8.26 -14.06 9.91
N PHE A 143 7.87 -15.31 10.12
CA PHE A 143 7.50 -15.80 11.44
C PHE A 143 8.75 -16.28 12.19
N TYR A 144 8.90 -15.87 13.44
CA TYR A 144 9.89 -16.36 14.38
C TYR A 144 9.18 -16.69 15.70
N ASP A 145 8.99 -17.99 15.97
CA ASP A 145 8.03 -18.49 16.97
C ASP A 145 6.65 -17.83 16.79
N GLU A 146 6.13 -17.17 17.84
CA GLU A 146 4.85 -16.49 17.85
C GLU A 146 4.95 -15.02 17.35
N HIS A 147 6.10 -14.58 16.87
CA HIS A 147 6.32 -13.21 16.42
C HIS A 147 6.37 -13.11 14.90
N VAL A 148 5.66 -12.14 14.33
CA VAL A 148 5.84 -11.71 12.95
C VAL A 148 6.85 -10.57 12.93
N LEU A 149 8.00 -10.81 12.29
CA LEU A 149 8.97 -9.77 11.99
C LEU A 149 8.63 -9.17 10.62
N HIS A 150 8.41 -7.87 10.58
CA HIS A 150 8.03 -7.13 9.38
C HIS A 150 8.54 -5.69 9.47
N ASN A 151 8.67 -5.04 8.32
CA ASN A 151 9.06 -3.63 8.26
C ASN A 151 7.86 -2.70 8.49
N PHE A 152 8.10 -1.50 9.02
CA PHE A 152 7.14 -0.41 8.97
C PHE A 152 7.02 0.04 7.51
N LYS A 153 5.80 0.03 6.97
CA LYS A 153 5.51 0.55 5.64
C LYS A 153 4.05 0.92 5.50
N ILE A 154 3.77 2.13 5.03
CA ILE A 154 2.45 2.57 4.57
C ILE A 154 2.61 3.00 3.12
N VAL A 155 1.71 2.57 2.24
CA VAL A 155 1.72 2.98 0.84
C VAL A 155 0.47 3.78 0.50
N ARG A 156 0.58 4.70 -0.45
CA ARG A 156 -0.57 5.32 -1.11
C ARG A 156 -0.72 4.70 -2.49
N LEU A 157 -1.85 4.06 -2.72
CA LEU A 157 -2.29 3.65 -4.04
C LEU A 157 -3.06 4.79 -4.69
N GLY A 158 -2.79 5.03 -5.96
CA GLY A 158 -3.62 5.86 -6.82
C GLY A 158 -4.95 5.18 -7.19
N PRO A 159 -5.85 5.89 -7.89
CA PRO A 159 -7.15 5.35 -8.31
C PRO A 159 -7.11 4.05 -9.11
N THR A 160 -5.98 3.76 -9.78
CA THR A 160 -5.77 2.56 -10.60
C THR A 160 -5.18 1.38 -9.83
N GLY A 161 -4.78 1.59 -8.56
CA GLY A 161 -4.10 0.60 -7.73
C GLY A 161 -2.57 0.67 -7.78
N VAL A 162 -2.01 1.61 -8.56
CA VAL A 162 -0.56 1.84 -8.65
C VAL A 162 -0.02 2.49 -7.37
N ILE A 163 1.15 2.08 -6.88
CA ILE A 163 1.76 2.69 -5.68
C ILE A 163 2.38 4.04 -6.09
N GLU A 164 1.79 5.14 -5.62
CA GLU A 164 2.24 6.49 -5.95
C GLU A 164 3.12 7.11 -4.84
N ALA A 165 3.04 6.60 -3.61
CA ALA A 165 3.88 7.07 -2.52
C ALA A 165 4.10 5.96 -1.47
N THR A 166 5.20 6.04 -0.73
CA THR A 166 5.55 5.12 0.35
C THR A 166 6.14 5.88 1.53
N LEU A 167 5.65 5.55 2.72
CA LEU A 167 6.24 5.90 4.00
C LEU A 167 6.87 4.64 4.59
N GLY A 168 8.19 4.61 4.70
CA GLY A 168 8.99 3.52 5.28
C GLY A 168 9.77 3.99 6.49
N TRP A 169 10.68 3.15 6.97
CA TRP A 169 11.53 3.44 8.13
C TRP A 169 12.39 4.71 7.97
N ASP A 170 12.83 5.00 6.75
CA ASP A 170 13.71 6.12 6.39
C ASP A 170 13.02 7.48 6.44
N ASN A 171 11.68 7.51 6.37
CA ASN A 171 10.91 8.74 6.32
C ASN A 171 9.66 8.72 7.24
N GLN A 172 9.58 7.80 8.19
CA GLN A 172 8.41 7.55 9.06
C GLN A 172 7.85 8.75 9.85
N GLU A 173 8.62 9.84 9.96
CA GLU A 173 8.19 11.09 10.60
C GLU A 173 7.51 12.07 9.63
N ARG A 174 7.56 11.81 8.33
CA ARG A 174 7.12 12.72 7.26
C ARG A 174 5.83 12.23 6.62
N VAL A 175 4.77 12.08 7.41
CA VAL A 175 3.45 11.58 6.94
C VAL A 175 2.89 12.38 5.76
N GLU A 176 3.33 13.63 5.57
CA GLU A 176 2.98 14.49 4.44
C GLU A 176 3.45 13.95 3.08
N THR A 177 4.45 13.04 3.05
CA THR A 177 4.88 12.39 1.81
C THR A 177 3.80 11.48 1.22
N LEU A 178 2.79 11.12 2.01
CA LEU A 178 1.63 10.37 1.55
C LEU A 178 0.50 11.27 1.04
N LEU A 179 0.67 12.59 1.01
CA LEU A 179 -0.33 13.48 0.41
C LEU A 179 -0.15 13.49 -1.12
N PRO A 180 -1.23 13.59 -1.91
CA PRO A 180 -1.11 13.85 -3.33
C PRO A 180 -0.36 15.18 -3.55
N ALA A 181 0.33 15.26 -4.69
CA ALA A 181 0.93 16.52 -5.14
C ALA A 181 -0.17 17.60 -5.25
N PRO A 182 0.15 18.87 -4.91
CA PRO A 182 -0.80 19.97 -5.00
C PRO A 182 -1.28 20.24 -6.44
#